data_AF-A0A352B1M5-F1
#
_entry.id   AF-A0A352B1M5-F1
#
_cell.length_a   1.000
_cell.length_b   1.000
_cell.length_c   1.000
_cell.angle_alpha   90.00
_cell.angle_beta   90.00
_cell.angle_gamma   90.00
#
_symmetry.space_group_name_H-M   'P 1'
#
loop_
_entity.id
_entity.type
_entity.pdbx_description
1 polymer ?
#
loop_
_entity_poly.entity_id
_entity_poly.type
_entity_poly.pdbx_seq_one_letter_code
_entity_poly.pdbx_strand_id
1 'polypeptide(L)'
;MKRLAALLLGLLLIPGVSQAAEPSIVPGSNINVVARDARIPVTVTNPTDQDLEVVVRAASNSFRLEVLESATLIVPAGSSEVAELPIKAIANGPVEIAVSLTMNGEAIGEPVLVQVNVNYDIELFLLVTFGMALFALIVVGVLRTASKLRRRSSE
;
A
#
# COMPACT_ATOMS: atom_id res chain seq x y z
N MET A 1 11.29 -29.63 66.70
CA MET A 1 11.70 -29.14 65.35
C MET A 1 10.67 -29.52 64.28
N LYS A 2 9.42 -29.01 64.30
CA LYS A 2 8.40 -29.30 63.25
C LYS A 2 7.35 -28.19 63.07
N ARG A 3 7.70 -26.91 63.29
CA ARG A 3 6.75 -25.78 63.13
C ARG A 3 7.29 -24.61 62.30
N LEU A 4 8.39 -24.81 61.58
CA LEU A 4 9.04 -23.77 60.77
C LEU A 4 8.90 -23.99 59.25
N ALA A 5 8.27 -25.08 58.80
CA ALA A 5 8.19 -25.46 57.39
C ALA A 5 6.91 -24.98 56.67
N ALA A 6 6.14 -24.06 57.25
CA ALA A 6 4.83 -23.67 56.73
C ALA A 6 4.76 -22.24 56.14
N LEU A 7 5.88 -21.52 56.06
CA LEU A 7 5.88 -20.08 55.71
C LEU A 7 6.56 -19.74 54.37
N LEU A 8 7.10 -20.74 53.65
CA LEU A 8 7.87 -20.51 52.41
C LEU A 8 7.16 -20.96 51.11
N LEU A 9 5.91 -21.43 51.18
CA LEU A 9 5.18 -21.94 50.00
C LEU A 9 4.08 -21.00 49.48
N GLY A 10 3.95 -19.79 50.03
CA GLY A 10 2.87 -18.85 49.67
C GLY A 10 3.18 -17.88 48.52
N LEU A 11 4.41 -17.89 47.97
CA LEU A 11 4.88 -16.82 47.07
C LEU A 11 5.10 -17.30 45.62
N LEU A 12 4.13 -17.99 45.04
CA LEU A 12 4.20 -18.42 43.63
C LEU A 12 2.86 -18.32 42.88
N LEU A 13 1.93 -17.54 43.40
CA LEU A 13 0.71 -17.12 42.71
C LEU A 13 0.85 -15.63 42.35
N ILE A 14 1.79 -15.32 41.46
CA ILE A 14 1.68 -14.09 40.68
C ILE A 14 0.68 -14.46 39.57
N PRO A 15 -0.58 -13.95 39.59
CA PRO A 15 -1.45 -14.11 38.44
C PRO A 15 -0.70 -13.52 37.25
N GLY A 16 -0.57 -14.32 36.18
CA GLY A 16 0.15 -13.91 34.98
C GLY A 16 -0.27 -12.50 34.61
N VAL A 17 0.71 -11.60 34.50
CA VAL A 17 0.49 -10.25 34.02
C VAL A 17 -0.25 -10.39 32.69
N SER A 18 -1.52 -9.96 32.66
CA SER A 18 -2.27 -9.88 31.42
C SER A 18 -1.50 -8.92 30.51
N GLN A 19 -0.74 -9.46 29.56
CA GLN A 19 -0.18 -8.66 28.49
C GLN A 19 -1.39 -8.09 27.76
N ALA A 20 -1.63 -6.79 27.90
CA ALA A 20 -2.57 -6.09 27.05
C ALA A 20 -2.13 -6.38 25.62
N ALA A 21 -2.98 -7.03 24.84
CA ALA A 21 -2.69 -7.28 23.44
C ALA A 21 -2.47 -5.92 22.78
N GLU A 22 -1.32 -5.70 22.17
CA GLU A 22 -1.03 -4.45 21.50
C GLU A 22 -1.83 -4.37 20.18
N PRO A 23 -2.26 -3.17 19.76
CA PRO A 23 -2.85 -2.98 18.43
C PRO A 23 -1.91 -3.53 17.36
N SER A 24 -2.45 -4.36 16.47
CA SER A 24 -1.66 -5.02 15.43
C SER A 24 -2.37 -4.95 14.08
N ILE A 25 -1.56 -4.98 13.02
CA ILE A 25 -2.05 -5.08 11.65
C ILE A 25 -2.22 -6.56 11.34
N VAL A 26 -3.41 -6.95 10.86
CA VAL A 26 -3.62 -8.30 10.35
C VAL A 26 -3.09 -8.36 8.92
N PRO A 27 -2.08 -9.21 8.62
CA PRO A 27 -1.53 -9.29 7.27
C PRO A 27 -2.61 -9.74 6.28
N GLY A 28 -2.83 -8.94 5.24
CA GLY A 28 -3.63 -9.34 4.08
C GLY A 28 -2.90 -10.41 3.26
N SER A 29 -3.63 -11.07 2.35
CA SER A 29 -3.04 -11.98 1.36
C SER A 29 -2.18 -11.21 0.34
N ASN A 30 -1.33 -11.93 -0.42
CA ASN A 30 -0.53 -11.35 -1.51
C ASN A 30 -1.43 -10.56 -2.47
N ILE A 31 -1.18 -9.26 -2.60
CA ILE A 31 -2.02 -8.36 -3.39
C ILE A 31 -1.44 -8.25 -4.80
N ASN A 32 -2.26 -8.59 -5.79
CA ASN A 32 -1.92 -8.35 -7.19
C ASN A 32 -2.55 -7.03 -7.65
N VAL A 33 -1.74 -6.00 -7.82
CA VAL A 33 -2.17 -4.67 -8.27
C VAL A 33 -2.09 -4.65 -9.79
N VAL A 34 -3.24 -4.51 -10.46
CA VAL A 34 -3.32 -4.50 -11.94
C VAL A 34 -3.55 -3.11 -12.53
N ALA A 35 -3.89 -2.15 -11.69
CA ALA A 35 -4.20 -0.79 -12.09
C ALA A 35 -3.03 0.15 -11.77
N ARG A 36 -2.92 1.23 -12.55
CA ARG A 36 -1.96 2.32 -12.29
C ARG A 36 -2.22 2.98 -10.95
N ASP A 37 -3.49 3.20 -10.62
CA ASP A 37 -3.93 3.78 -9.36
C ASP A 37 -4.80 2.74 -8.64
N ALA A 38 -4.44 2.39 -7.41
CA ALA A 38 -5.10 1.33 -6.65
C ALA A 38 -5.16 1.66 -5.16
N ARG A 39 -5.92 0.86 -4.41
CA ARG A 39 -6.06 0.99 -2.96
C ARG A 39 -5.71 -0.33 -2.30
N ILE A 40 -4.78 -0.30 -1.35
CA ILE A 40 -4.42 -1.46 -0.54
C ILE A 40 -5.28 -1.44 0.72
N PRO A 41 -6.12 -2.47 0.97
CA PRO A 41 -6.83 -2.60 2.22
C PRO A 41 -5.87 -3.09 3.32
N VAL A 42 -5.83 -2.38 4.43
CA VAL A 42 -5.07 -2.76 5.63
C VAL A 42 -6.05 -2.87 6.78
N THR A 43 -6.20 -4.07 7.35
CA THR A 43 -7.06 -4.26 8.53
C THR A 43 -6.29 -3.89 9.79
N VAL A 44 -6.85 -2.97 10.55
CA VAL A 44 -6.33 -2.52 11.84
C VAL A 44 -7.24 -3.02 12.95
N THR A 45 -6.66 -3.73 13.92
CA THR A 45 -7.40 -4.26 15.07
C THR A 45 -7.08 -3.45 16.33
N ASN A 46 -8.14 -3.04 17.02
CA ASN A 46 -8.07 -2.37 18.32
C ASN A 46 -8.58 -3.31 19.43
N PRO A 47 -7.68 -3.98 20.18
CA PRO A 47 -8.06 -4.84 21.29
C PRO A 47 -8.35 -4.08 22.59
N THR A 48 -8.22 -2.75 22.61
CA THR A 48 -8.37 -1.93 23.82
C THR A 48 -9.84 -1.60 24.10
N ASP A 49 -10.13 -1.17 25.33
CA ASP A 49 -11.48 -0.78 25.77
C ASP A 49 -11.84 0.67 25.39
N GLN A 50 -11.02 1.34 24.56
CA GLN A 50 -11.22 2.73 24.14
C GLN A 50 -11.11 2.85 22.63
N ASP A 51 -11.77 3.87 22.06
CA ASP A 51 -11.65 4.19 20.65
C ASP A 51 -10.25 4.74 20.36
N LEU A 52 -9.63 4.28 19.28
CA LEU A 52 -8.29 4.70 18.86
C LEU A 52 -8.36 5.43 17.53
N GLU A 53 -7.84 6.66 17.49
CA GLU A 53 -7.56 7.37 16.25
C GLU A 53 -6.14 7.03 15.78
N VAL A 54 -6.03 6.38 14.63
CA VAL A 54 -4.75 5.88 14.11
C VAL A 54 -4.51 6.38 12.69
N VAL A 55 -3.25 6.65 12.42
CA VAL A 55 -2.73 6.98 11.10
C VAL A 55 -1.97 5.78 10.58
N VAL A 56 -2.46 5.20 9.49
CA VAL A 56 -1.81 4.09 8.79
C VAL A 56 -0.88 4.67 7.74
N ARG A 57 0.41 4.33 7.86
CA ARG A 57 1.46 4.75 6.94
C ARG A 57 2.08 3.55 6.27
N ALA A 58 2.45 3.70 5.01
CA ALA A 58 3.14 2.66 4.27
C ALA A 58 4.36 3.25 3.56
N ALA A 59 5.47 2.50 3.59
CA ALA A 59 6.69 2.83 2.89
C ALA A 59 7.05 1.68 1.94
N SER A 60 7.25 2.03 0.66
CA SER A 60 7.70 1.07 -0.35
C SER A 60 9.22 0.96 -0.33
N ASN A 61 9.74 -0.26 -0.49
CA ASN A 61 11.17 -0.50 -0.66
C ASN A 61 11.68 -0.31 -2.10
N SER A 62 10.78 0.05 -3.03
CA SER A 62 11.05 0.05 -4.47
C SER A 62 10.36 1.22 -5.16
N PHE A 63 11.02 1.81 -6.16
CA PHE A 63 10.46 2.85 -7.01
C PHE A 63 9.30 2.37 -7.90
N ARG A 64 9.04 1.06 -7.94
CA ARG A 64 7.97 0.46 -8.75
C ARG A 64 6.58 0.79 -8.22
N LEU A 65 6.47 1.12 -6.93
CA LEU A 65 5.23 1.47 -6.26
C LEU A 65 5.46 2.67 -5.35
N GLU A 66 4.59 3.66 -5.49
CA GLU A 66 4.56 4.86 -4.67
C GLU A 66 3.31 4.84 -3.80
N VAL A 67 3.47 5.11 -2.51
CA VAL A 67 2.34 5.32 -1.58
C VAL A 67 2.03 6.81 -1.59
N LEU A 68 0.80 7.17 -1.96
CA LEU A 68 0.45 8.57 -2.21
C LEU A 68 0.14 9.31 -0.91
N GLU A 69 -0.68 8.71 -0.05
CA GLU A 69 -1.18 9.33 1.17
C GLU A 69 -1.32 8.30 2.30
N SER A 70 -1.25 8.78 3.55
CA SER A 70 -1.57 7.99 4.73
C SER A 70 -3.07 8.02 5.02
N ALA A 71 -3.64 6.89 5.45
CA ALA A 71 -5.05 6.83 5.85
C ALA A 71 -5.20 7.13 7.34
N THR A 72 -6.15 7.98 7.71
CA THR A 72 -6.52 8.25 9.11
C THR A 72 -7.90 7.68 9.37
N LEU A 73 -8.07 6.90 10.44
CA LEU A 73 -9.34 6.30 10.79
C LEU A 73 -9.48 6.12 12.31
N ILE A 74 -10.72 6.05 12.76
CA ILE A 74 -11.08 5.77 14.15
C ILE A 74 -11.48 4.31 14.23
N VAL A 75 -10.78 3.52 15.04
CA VAL A 75 -11.10 2.12 15.32
C VAL A 75 -11.82 2.03 16.66
N PRO A 76 -13.11 1.63 16.69
CA PRO A 76 -13.84 1.48 17.95
C PRO A 76 -13.19 0.46 18.90
N ALA A 77 -13.44 0.62 20.20
CA ALA A 77 -13.00 -0.32 21.22
C ALA A 77 -13.36 -1.78 20.88
N GLY A 78 -12.40 -2.71 21.06
CA GLY A 78 -12.59 -4.15 20.83
C GLY A 78 -12.96 -4.55 19.40
N SER A 79 -12.71 -3.71 18.40
CA SER A 79 -13.14 -3.91 17.02
C SER A 79 -11.99 -3.89 16.00
N SER A 80 -12.31 -4.02 14.71
CA SER A 80 -11.34 -3.91 13.61
C SER A 80 -11.95 -3.14 12.46
N GLU A 81 -11.13 -2.28 11.84
CA GLU A 81 -11.53 -1.45 10.71
C GLU A 81 -10.52 -1.56 9.57
N VAL A 82 -10.99 -1.27 8.35
CA VAL A 82 -10.16 -1.38 7.15
C VAL A 82 -9.73 0.00 6.68
N ALA A 83 -8.43 0.24 6.67
CA ALA A 83 -7.80 1.41 6.08
C ALA A 83 -7.57 1.18 4.58
N GLU A 84 -7.96 2.13 3.74
CA GLU A 84 -7.61 2.11 2.31
C GLU A 84 -6.40 3.01 2.05
N LEU A 85 -5.27 2.41 1.70
CA LEU A 85 -4.06 3.15 1.34
C LEU A 85 -3.98 3.37 -0.17
N PRO A 86 -4.07 4.63 -0.65
CA PRO A 86 -3.94 4.92 -2.07
C PRO A 86 -2.48 4.75 -2.51
N ILE A 87 -2.30 4.00 -3.59
CA ILE A 87 -0.99 3.69 -4.17
C ILE A 87 -0.99 3.97 -5.67
N LYS A 88 0.22 4.16 -6.20
CA LYS A 88 0.48 4.32 -7.62
C LYS A 88 1.53 3.32 -8.09
N ALA A 89 1.15 2.51 -9.06
CA ALA A 89 2.02 1.59 -9.77
C ALA A 89 2.78 2.31 -10.89
N ILE A 90 4.11 2.27 -10.81
CA ILE A 90 5.02 2.92 -11.77
C ILE A 90 5.65 1.87 -12.70
N ALA A 91 5.98 0.68 -12.19
CA ALA A 91 6.62 -0.37 -12.97
C ALA A 91 6.24 -1.78 -12.49
N ASN A 92 6.36 -2.75 -13.40
CA ASN A 92 6.00 -4.16 -13.16
C ASN A 92 6.96 -4.84 -12.17
N GLY A 93 6.44 -5.77 -11.38
CA GLY A 93 7.22 -6.72 -10.58
C GLY A 93 6.85 -6.74 -9.09
N PRO A 94 7.54 -7.59 -8.32
CA PRO A 94 7.32 -7.70 -6.88
C PRO A 94 7.86 -6.47 -6.16
N VAL A 95 7.12 -6.03 -5.15
CA VAL A 95 7.44 -4.95 -4.23
C VAL A 95 7.09 -5.39 -2.82
N GLU A 96 7.85 -4.93 -1.84
CA GLU A 96 7.51 -5.10 -0.43
C GLU A 96 7.21 -3.72 0.17
N ILE A 97 6.11 -3.66 0.91
CA ILE A 97 5.64 -2.44 1.56
C ILE A 97 5.67 -2.68 3.06
N ALA A 98 6.36 -1.81 3.79
CA ALA A 98 6.32 -1.76 5.25
C ALA A 98 5.15 -0.88 5.69
N VAL A 99 4.16 -1.48 6.35
CA VAL A 99 3.00 -0.79 6.90
C VAL A 99 3.22 -0.58 8.39
N SER A 100 3.00 0.64 8.87
CA SER A 100 3.18 1.04 10.27
C SER A 100 1.96 1.82 10.75
N LEU A 101 1.66 1.70 12.04
CA LEU A 101 0.61 2.45 12.70
C LEU A 101 1.24 3.57 13.51
N THR A 102 0.60 4.73 13.50
CA THR A 102 1.02 5.89 14.30
C THR A 102 -0.20 6.49 14.99
N MET A 103 -0.07 6.83 16.26
CA MET A 103 -1.10 7.55 17.03
C MET A 103 -0.48 8.79 17.65
N ASN A 104 -1.07 9.95 17.41
CA ASN A 104 -0.55 11.24 17.92
C ASN A 104 0.94 11.50 17.58
N GLY A 105 1.43 10.91 16.49
CA GLY A 105 2.82 11.03 16.04
C GLY A 105 3.77 9.94 16.57
N GLU A 106 3.34 9.09 17.50
CA GLU A 106 4.13 7.99 18.04
C GLU A 106 3.79 6.66 17.35
N ALA A 107 4.79 5.84 17.05
CA ALA A 107 4.57 4.53 16.43
C ALA A 107 3.91 3.57 17.42
N ILE A 108 2.92 2.81 16.97
CA ILE A 108 2.25 1.77 17.76
C ILE A 108 2.40 0.42 17.09
N GLY A 109 2.79 -0.58 17.88
CA GLY A 109 2.93 -1.96 17.43
C GLY A 109 4.09 -2.16 16.46
N GLU A 110 4.20 -3.38 15.96
CA GLU A 110 5.26 -3.76 15.03
C GLU A 110 4.85 -3.49 13.57
N PRO A 111 5.74 -2.93 12.75
CA PRO A 111 5.49 -2.80 11.32
C PRO A 111 5.29 -4.15 10.64
N VAL A 112 4.33 -4.22 9.71
CA VAL A 112 4.04 -5.42 8.95
C VAL A 112 4.51 -5.26 7.51
N LEU A 113 5.26 -6.25 7.02
CA LEU A 113 5.70 -6.32 5.63
C LEU A 113 4.63 -6.99 4.78
N VAL A 114 4.18 -6.31 3.73
CA VAL A 114 3.19 -6.80 2.77
C VAL A 114 3.86 -6.95 1.41
N GLN A 115 3.80 -8.14 0.84
CA GLN A 115 4.26 -8.40 -0.52
C GLN A 115 3.16 -8.04 -1.52
N VAL A 116 3.51 -7.16 -2.46
CA VAL A 116 2.62 -6.66 -3.50
C VAL A 116 3.24 -6.96 -4.85
N ASN A 117 2.49 -7.62 -5.72
CA ASN A 117 2.90 -7.83 -7.10
C ASN A 117 2.25 -6.77 -7.99
N VAL A 118 3.08 -5.93 -8.59
CA VAL A 118 2.62 -4.82 -9.43
C VAL A 118 2.59 -5.26 -10.89
N ASN A 119 1.42 -5.15 -11.51
CA ASN A 119 1.17 -5.26 -12.93
C ASN A 119 0.63 -3.93 -13.42
N TYR A 120 1.47 -3.21 -14.14
CA TYR A 120 1.20 -1.92 -14.74
C TYR A 120 0.59 -2.10 -16.13
N ASP A 121 -0.59 -1.50 -16.31
CA ASP A 121 -1.29 -1.45 -17.60
C ASP A 121 -0.62 -0.45 -18.57
N ILE A 122 -0.08 -0.98 -19.67
CA ILE A 122 0.60 -0.23 -20.74
C ILE A 122 -0.27 0.00 -21.98
N GLU A 123 -1.49 -0.55 -22.03
CA GLU A 123 -2.29 -0.64 -23.25
C GLU A 123 -2.59 0.73 -23.84
N LEU A 124 -3.08 1.66 -23.02
CA LEU A 124 -3.45 3.00 -23.47
C LEU A 124 -2.23 3.79 -23.96
N PHE A 125 -1.10 3.69 -23.25
CA PHE A 125 0.12 4.40 -23.63
C PHE A 125 0.63 3.91 -25.00
N LEU A 126 0.62 2.59 -25.22
CA LEU A 126 1.03 2.00 -26.48
C LEU A 126 0.07 2.38 -27.61
N LEU A 127 -1.25 2.30 -27.37
CA LEU A 127 -2.27 2.64 -28.35
C LEU A 127 -2.18 4.10 -28.79
N VAL A 128 -2.06 5.03 -27.84
CA VAL A 128 -1.96 6.48 -28.12
C VAL A 128 -0.66 6.80 -28.87
N THR A 129 0.47 6.27 -28.39
CA THR A 129 1.78 6.52 -29.03
C THR A 129 1.81 5.98 -30.45
N PHE A 130 1.30 4.76 -30.66
CA PHE A 130 1.22 4.14 -31.98
C PHE A 130 0.28 4.90 -32.92
N GLY A 131 -0.92 5.28 -32.43
CA GLY A 131 -1.88 6.08 -33.19
C GLY A 131 -1.29 7.43 -33.61
N MET A 132 -0.55 8.10 -32.72
CA MET A 132 0.12 9.37 -33.01
C MET A 132 1.22 9.20 -34.07
N ALA A 133 2.01 8.12 -33.99
CA ALA A 133 3.03 7.81 -34.98
C ALA A 133 2.42 7.57 -36.38
N LEU A 134 1.34 6.78 -36.46
CA LEU A 134 0.62 6.56 -37.72
C LEU A 134 0.05 7.86 -38.29
N PHE A 135 -0.57 8.67 -37.44
CA PHE A 135 -1.11 9.98 -37.85
C PHE A 135 -0.02 10.88 -38.43
N ALA A 136 1.16 10.95 -37.77
CA ALA A 136 2.29 11.72 -38.26
C ALA A 136 2.78 11.24 -39.64
N LEU A 137 2.86 9.92 -39.85
CA LEU A 137 3.24 9.35 -41.16
C LEU A 137 2.24 9.70 -42.26
N ILE A 138 0.94 9.69 -41.97
CA ILE A 138 -0.10 10.10 -42.92
C ILE A 138 0.08 11.57 -43.29
N VAL A 139 0.24 12.46 -42.31
CA VAL A 139 0.45 13.90 -42.54
C VAL A 139 1.69 14.14 -43.40
N VAL A 140 2.83 13.53 -43.05
CA VAL A 140 4.06 13.65 -43.83
C VAL A 140 3.90 13.11 -45.25
N GLY A 141 3.22 11.97 -45.41
CA GLY A 141 2.94 11.36 -46.72
C GLY A 141 2.08 12.26 -47.62
N VAL A 142 1.04 12.87 -47.06
CA VAL A 142 0.17 13.82 -47.78
C VAL A 142 0.95 15.08 -48.16
N LEU A 143 1.68 15.68 -47.23
CA LEU A 143 2.48 16.89 -47.48
C LEU A 143 3.56 16.64 -48.55
N ARG A 144 4.23 15.48 -48.50
CA ARG A 144 5.22 15.07 -49.50
C ARG A 144 4.60 14.93 -50.90
N THR A 145 3.42 14.33 -50.98
CA THR A 145 2.71 14.09 -52.25
C THR A 145 2.20 15.40 -52.85
N ALA A 146 1.56 16.25 -52.04
CA ALA A 146 1.08 17.56 -52.47
C ALA A 146 2.22 18.49 -52.92
N SER A 147 3.35 18.46 -52.20
CA SER A 147 4.55 19.23 -52.56
C SER A 147 5.14 18.79 -53.90
N LYS A 148 5.14 17.47 -54.19
CA LYS A 148 5.60 16.93 -55.48
C LYS A 148 4.69 17.36 -56.62
N LEU A 149 3.38 17.43 -56.40
CA LEU A 149 2.40 17.80 -57.43
C LEU A 149 2.47 19.30 -57.78
N ARG A 150 2.61 20.19 -56.78
CA ARG A 150 2.75 21.64 -57.01
C ARG A 150 3.95 22.00 -57.88
N ARG A 151 5.08 21.30 -57.74
CA ARG A 151 6.29 21.56 -58.54
C ARG A 151 6.12 21.23 -60.03
N ARG A 152 5.15 20.39 -60.40
CA ARG A 152 4.87 20.03 -61.81
C ARG A 152 3.88 20.98 -62.49
N SER A 153 3.19 21.82 -61.73
CA SER A 153 2.20 22.77 -62.26
C SER A 153 2.79 24.15 -62.58
N SER A 154 4.06 24.38 -62.23
CA SER A 154 4.78 25.63 -62.46
C SER A 154 5.81 25.55 -63.60
N GLU A 155 5.83 24.45 -64.33
CA GLU A 155 6.52 24.26 -65.61
C GLU A 155 5.46 24.20 -66.71
#